data_AF-A0A7W0G5H5-F1
#
_entry.id   AF-A0A7W0G5H5-F1
#
_cell.length_a   1.000
_cell.length_b   1.000
_cell.length_c   1.000
_cell.angle_alpha   90.00
_cell.angle_beta   90.00
_cell.angle_gamma   90.00
#
_symmetry.space_group_name_H-M   'P 1'
#
loop_
_entity.id
_entity.type
_entity.pdbx_description
1 polymer ?
#
loop_
_entity_poly.entity_id
_entity_poly.type
_entity_poly.pdbx_seq_one_letter_code
_entity_poly.pdbx_strand_id
1 'polypeptide(L)'
;MKIFLPGLVFLSTAFLFGCGNDSSRSTAGTPAASPAPNQASAQTLPKIIAFGDSLTAGYGLSPKESYPSLLQHKLDADGYKYEVVNAGVSGDTSAGGVRRIDWSLEGDVR
;
A
#
# COMPACT_ATOMS: atom_id res chain seq x y z
N MET A 1 14.41 43.11 37.65
CA MET A 1 15.07 43.93 36.61
C MET A 1 14.64 43.38 35.25
N LYS A 2 13.88 44.16 34.46
CA LYS A 2 13.57 44.08 33.00
C LYS A 2 13.19 42.70 32.41
N ILE A 3 11.94 42.38 32.04
CA ILE A 3 11.17 42.82 30.85
C ILE A 3 12.02 42.85 29.57
N PHE A 4 11.74 41.95 28.60
CA PHE A 4 11.69 42.30 27.16
C PHE A 4 10.98 41.22 26.30
N LEU A 5 9.73 41.56 25.95
CA LEU A 5 8.88 41.28 24.78
C LEU A 5 9.26 40.21 23.71
N PRO A 6 8.30 39.35 23.28
CA PRO A 6 8.41 38.57 22.05
C PRO A 6 8.05 39.45 20.85
N GLY A 7 9.02 39.70 19.98
CA GLY A 7 8.82 40.38 18.71
C GLY A 7 8.54 39.37 17.61
N LEU A 8 7.41 39.57 16.93
CA LEU A 8 7.35 39.89 15.49
C LEU A 8 6.17 39.20 14.82
N VAL A 9 5.04 39.90 14.92
CA VAL A 9 3.99 40.08 13.91
C VAL A 9 4.37 39.52 12.53
N PHE A 10 3.84 38.35 12.17
CA PHE A 10 3.76 37.93 10.78
C PHE A 10 2.46 38.51 10.19
N LEU A 11 2.68 39.59 9.46
CA LEU A 11 1.72 40.42 8.77
C LEU A 11 1.05 39.64 7.62
N SER A 12 -0.27 39.72 7.58
CA SER A 12 -1.17 39.22 6.54
C SER A 12 -0.69 39.45 5.10
N THR A 13 -0.80 38.41 4.27
CA THR A 13 -1.00 38.54 2.82
C THR A 13 -2.19 37.69 2.40
N ALA A 14 -3.31 38.37 2.14
CA ALA A 14 -4.50 37.81 1.56
C ALA A 14 -4.22 37.45 0.08
N PHE A 15 -4.32 36.17 -0.27
CA PHE A 15 -4.36 35.74 -1.66
C PHE A 15 -5.78 35.97 -2.20
N LEU A 16 -5.92 37.06 -2.97
CA LEU A 16 -7.06 37.28 -3.85
C LEU A 16 -6.98 36.28 -5.01
N PHE A 17 -7.72 35.17 -4.93
CA PHE A 17 -7.99 34.32 -6.08
C PHE A 17 -8.94 35.07 -7.03
N GLY A 18 -8.36 35.62 -8.10
CA GLY A 18 -9.10 36.20 -9.21
C GLY A 18 -9.84 35.10 -9.99
N CYS A 19 -11.12 35.37 -10.29
CA CYS A 19 -11.91 34.61 -11.26
C CYS A 19 -11.59 35.13 -12.67
N GLY A 20 -10.93 34.33 -13.48
CA GLY A 20 -10.82 34.53 -14.93
C GLY A 20 -11.80 33.59 -15.64
N ASN A 21 -12.80 34.18 -16.31
CA ASN A 21 -13.82 33.47 -17.08
C ASN A 21 -13.46 33.52 -18.57
N ASP A 22 -12.77 32.50 -19.08
CA ASP A 22 -12.53 32.35 -20.52
C ASP A 22 -13.61 31.47 -21.15
N SER A 23 -14.63 32.15 -21.67
CA SER A 23 -15.58 31.59 -22.62
C SER A 23 -14.91 31.45 -23.98
N SER A 24 -14.32 30.29 -24.27
CA SER A 24 -14.02 29.88 -25.65
C SER A 24 -14.90 28.72 -26.07
N ARG A 25 -15.99 29.10 -26.75
CA ARG A 25 -16.84 28.25 -27.57
C ARG A 25 -15.98 27.67 -28.71
N SER A 26 -15.65 26.38 -28.65
CA SER A 26 -15.20 25.61 -29.80
C SER A 26 -16.33 24.69 -30.25
N THR A 27 -16.88 25.02 -31.42
CA THR A 27 -17.88 24.26 -32.15
C THR A 27 -17.21 23.16 -32.99
N ALA A 28 -17.89 22.00 -33.00
CA ALA A 28 -17.90 20.98 -34.05
C ALA A 28 -16.71 20.01 -34.13
N GLY A 29 -16.96 18.83 -33.56
CA GLY A 29 -16.37 17.56 -33.95
C GLY A 29 -16.93 16.48 -33.04
N THR A 30 -17.92 15.72 -33.50
CA THR A 30 -18.41 14.52 -32.80
C THR A 30 -17.22 13.63 -32.46
N PRO A 31 -16.87 13.42 -31.17
CA PRO A 31 -15.91 12.38 -30.84
C PRO A 31 -16.63 11.07 -31.11
N ALA A 32 -16.22 10.38 -32.18
CA ALA A 32 -16.42 8.95 -32.27
C ALA A 32 -15.94 8.37 -30.93
N ALA A 33 -16.84 7.68 -30.22
CA ALA A 33 -16.58 7.17 -28.90
C ALA A 33 -15.29 6.34 -28.92
N SER A 34 -14.23 6.87 -28.28
CA SER A 34 -13.04 6.09 -28.00
C SER A 34 -13.48 4.85 -27.23
N PRO A 35 -13.06 3.63 -27.63
CA PRO A 35 -13.31 2.46 -26.80
C PRO A 35 -12.71 2.74 -25.43
N ALA A 36 -13.56 2.77 -24.41
CA ALA A 36 -13.13 2.89 -23.03
C ALA A 36 -12.03 1.85 -22.77
N PRO A 37 -10.97 2.17 -22.03
CA PRO A 37 -9.94 1.20 -21.70
C PRO A 37 -10.64 0.02 -21.05
N ASN A 38 -10.55 -1.13 -21.72
CA ASN A 38 -11.06 -2.39 -21.23
C ASN A 38 -10.45 -2.58 -19.84
N GLN A 39 -11.25 -2.38 -18.79
CA GLN A 39 -10.79 -2.60 -17.43
C GLN A 39 -10.65 -4.10 -17.29
N ALA A 40 -9.45 -4.59 -17.64
CA ALA A 40 -9.06 -5.96 -17.38
C ALA A 40 -9.25 -6.17 -15.89
N SER A 41 -10.28 -6.95 -15.54
CA SER A 41 -10.55 -7.36 -14.17
C SER A 41 -9.25 -7.95 -13.62
N ALA A 42 -8.62 -7.25 -12.68
CA ALA A 42 -7.41 -7.73 -12.02
C ALA A 42 -7.75 -9.10 -11.43
N GLN A 43 -7.22 -10.17 -12.01
CA GLN A 43 -7.47 -11.51 -11.51
C GLN A 43 -6.77 -11.62 -10.15
N THR A 44 -7.56 -11.68 -9.08
CA THR A 44 -7.04 -11.91 -7.73
C THR A 44 -6.47 -13.31 -7.68
N LEU A 45 -5.15 -13.40 -7.47
CA LEU A 45 -4.50 -14.70 -7.31
C LEU A 45 -4.90 -15.33 -5.97
N PRO A 46 -5.03 -16.66 -5.90
CA PRO A 46 -5.14 -17.35 -4.62
C PRO A 46 -3.92 -17.05 -3.74
N LYS A 47 -4.17 -16.85 -2.44
CA LYS A 47 -3.14 -16.49 -1.47
C LYS A 47 -2.68 -17.68 -0.65
N ILE A 48 -1.38 -17.77 -0.42
CA ILE A 48 -0.75 -18.68 0.55
C ILE A 48 -0.28 -17.82 1.71
N ILE A 49 -0.94 -17.97 2.86
CA ILE A 49 -0.54 -17.26 4.08
C ILE A 49 0.51 -18.10 4.81
N ALA A 50 1.75 -17.65 4.80
CA ALA A 50 2.82 -18.27 5.56
C ALA A 50 2.73 -17.78 7.02
N PHE A 51 2.03 -18.53 7.87
CA PHE A 51 1.77 -18.19 9.26
C PHE A 51 2.73 -18.91 10.21
N GLY A 52 3.48 -18.15 11.01
CA GLY A 52 4.45 -18.75 11.93
C GLY A 52 5.18 -17.75 12.78
N ASP A 53 6.39 -18.14 13.21
CA ASP A 53 7.23 -17.39 14.13
C ASP A 53 8.40 -16.69 13.41
N SER A 54 9.55 -16.56 14.09
CA SER A 54 10.79 -16.03 13.55
C SER A 54 11.29 -16.71 12.26
N LEU A 55 11.07 -18.03 12.11
CA LEU A 55 11.51 -18.76 10.92
C LEU A 55 10.75 -18.29 9.67
N THR A 56 9.47 -18.00 9.84
CA THR A 56 8.62 -17.46 8.78
C THR A 56 8.87 -15.97 8.58
N ALA A 57 9.07 -15.22 9.68
CA ALA A 57 9.35 -13.79 9.64
C ALA A 57 10.69 -13.46 8.94
N GLY A 58 11.65 -14.39 8.95
CA GLY A 58 13.00 -14.16 8.45
C GLY A 58 13.86 -13.38 9.44
N TYR A 59 13.80 -13.73 10.73
CA TYR A 59 14.57 -13.05 11.76
C TYR A 59 16.07 -13.03 11.45
N GLY A 60 16.66 -11.82 11.40
CA GLY A 60 18.08 -11.62 11.08
C GLY A 60 18.42 -11.64 9.58
N LEU A 61 17.42 -11.76 8.71
CA LEU A 61 17.58 -11.76 7.25
C LEU A 61 17.00 -10.50 6.62
N SER A 62 17.36 -10.20 5.37
CA SER A 62 16.60 -9.21 4.60
C SER A 62 15.22 -9.77 4.24
N PRO A 63 14.20 -8.92 4.02
CA PRO A 63 12.85 -9.39 3.70
C PRO A 63 12.80 -10.35 2.51
N LYS A 64 13.63 -10.11 1.49
CA LYS A 64 13.70 -10.94 0.26
C LYS A 64 14.31 -12.32 0.49
N GLU A 65 15.05 -12.51 1.58
CA GLU A 65 15.68 -13.77 1.95
C GLU A 65 14.80 -14.59 2.91
N SER A 66 13.65 -14.06 3.33
CA SER A 66 12.69 -14.81 4.15
C SER A 66 12.17 -16.04 3.41
N TYR A 67 11.85 -17.10 4.16
CA TYR A 67 11.25 -18.32 3.60
C TYR A 67 10.03 -18.02 2.71
N PRO A 68 9.06 -17.17 3.10
CA PRO A 68 7.91 -16.85 2.24
C PRO A 68 8.31 -16.16 0.93
N SER A 69 9.33 -15.28 0.95
CA SER A 69 9.83 -14.67 -0.29
C SER A 69 10.50 -15.68 -1.21
N LEU A 70 11.31 -16.59 -0.67
CA LEU A 70 11.91 -17.67 -1.45
C LEU A 70 10.86 -18.64 -1.99
N LEU A 71 9.79 -18.89 -1.23
CA LEU A 71 8.65 -19.68 -1.69
C LEU A 71 7.93 -18.99 -2.87
N GLN A 72 7.68 -17.67 -2.78
CA GLN A 72 7.11 -16.91 -3.91
C GLN A 72 7.97 -17.07 -5.15
N HIS A 73 9.29 -16.84 -5.03
CA HIS A 73 10.22 -16.98 -6.15
C HIS A 73 10.19 -18.38 -6.77
N LYS A 74 10.11 -19.42 -5.95
CA LYS A 74 10.01 -20.79 -6.43
C LYS A 74 8.69 -21.07 -7.16
N LEU A 75 7.56 -20.62 -6.60
CA LEU A 75 6.26 -20.79 -7.23
C LEU A 75 6.19 -20.08 -8.59
N ASP A 76 6.72 -18.86 -8.66
CA ASP A 76 6.80 -18.09 -9.91
C ASP A 76 7.66 -18.81 -10.96
N ALA A 77 8.83 -19.31 -10.55
CA ALA A 77 9.74 -20.05 -11.42
C ALA A 77 9.14 -21.35 -11.95
N ASP A 78 8.35 -22.04 -11.12
CA ASP A 78 7.67 -23.28 -11.47
C ASP A 78 6.33 -23.03 -12.22
N GLY A 79 5.94 -21.76 -12.42
CA GLY A 79 4.75 -21.37 -13.18
C GLY A 79 3.43 -21.40 -12.41
N TYR A 80 3.46 -21.58 -11.10
CA TYR A 80 2.28 -21.55 -10.24
C TYR A 80 1.82 -20.11 -9.97
N LYS A 81 0.51 -19.87 -10.05
CA LYS A 81 -0.08 -18.53 -9.89
C LYS A 81 -0.66 -18.34 -8.50
N TYR A 82 0.21 -18.05 -7.53
CA TYR A 82 -0.16 -17.74 -6.15
C TYR A 82 0.56 -16.48 -5.67
N GLU A 83 -0.06 -15.80 -4.71
CA GLU A 83 0.58 -14.76 -3.90
C GLU A 83 0.91 -15.32 -2.52
N VAL A 84 2.18 -15.27 -2.12
CA VAL A 84 2.64 -15.69 -0.79
C VAL A 84 2.69 -14.46 0.11
N VAL A 85 1.91 -14.49 1.19
CA VAL A 85 1.87 -13.44 2.20
C VAL A 85 2.67 -13.91 3.42
N ASN A 86 3.65 -13.11 3.84
CA ASN A 86 4.39 -13.39 5.07
C ASN A 86 3.55 -12.96 6.28
N ALA A 87 3.11 -13.94 7.08
CA ALA A 87 2.41 -13.73 8.34
C ALA A 87 3.22 -14.25 9.54
N GLY A 88 4.56 -14.21 9.45
CA GLY A 88 5.47 -14.58 10.52
C GLY A 88 5.67 -13.46 11.53
N VAL A 89 5.63 -13.78 12.83
CA VAL A 89 5.94 -12.83 13.91
C VAL A 89 7.07 -13.41 14.76
N SER A 90 8.19 -12.71 14.88
CA SER A 90 9.33 -13.24 15.65
C SER A 90 8.98 -13.39 17.14
N GLY A 91 9.25 -14.57 17.69
CA GLY A 91 8.92 -14.90 19.10
C GLY A 91 7.46 -15.29 19.33
N ASP A 92 6.66 -15.42 18.28
CA ASP A 92 5.28 -15.88 18.40
C ASP A 92 5.24 -17.31 18.98
N THR A 93 4.23 -17.57 19.79
CA THR A 93 3.96 -18.91 20.36
C THR A 93 2.64 -19.42 19.81
N SER A 94 2.32 -20.70 20.00
CA SER A 94 1.01 -21.23 19.57
C SER A 94 -0.16 -20.45 20.19
N ALA A 95 -0.03 -19.98 21.43
CA ALA A 95 -1.04 -19.15 22.07
C ALA A 95 -1.14 -17.74 21.46
N GLY A 96 -0.02 -17.15 21.04
CA GLY A 96 0.01 -15.90 20.29
C GLY A 96 -0.64 -16.05 18.92
N GLY A 97 -0.31 -17.14 18.21
CA GLY A 97 -0.88 -17.48 16.91
C GLY A 97 -2.40 -17.58 16.92
N VAL A 98 -2.98 -18.34 17.87
CA VAL A 98 -4.44 -18.47 17.99
C VAL A 98 -5.13 -17.11 18.18
N ARG A 99 -4.51 -16.16 18.89
CA ARG A 99 -5.10 -14.83 19.12
C ARG A 99 -5.17 -13.96 17.87
N ARG A 100 -4.40 -14.29 16.84
CA ARG A 100 -4.20 -13.44 15.65
C ARG A 100 -4.58 -14.11 14.33
N ILE A 101 -5.05 -15.36 14.38
CA ILE A 101 -5.26 -16.15 13.16
C ILE A 101 -6.29 -15.48 12.24
N ASP A 102 -7.36 -14.91 12.80
CA ASP A 102 -8.45 -14.30 12.03
C ASP A 102 -7.96 -13.15 11.14
N TRP A 103 -7.30 -12.14 11.70
CA TRP A 103 -6.78 -11.02 10.90
C TRP A 103 -5.58 -11.41 10.03
N SER A 104 -4.84 -12.47 10.41
CA SER A 104 -3.73 -12.96 9.57
C SER A 104 -4.24 -13.60 8.27
N LEU A 105 -5.45 -14.18 8.28
CA LEU A 105 -6.08 -14.76 7.09
C LEU A 105 -6.64 -13.70 6.12
N GLU A 106 -6.93 -12.49 6.60
CA GLU A 106 -7.35 -11.37 5.77
C GLU A 106 -6.19 -10.83 4.90
N GLY A 107 -4.95 -11.24 5.20
CA GLY A 107 -3.74 -10.79 4.53
C GLY A 107 -3.27 -9.40 4.96
N ASP A 108 -3.90 -8.80 5.97
CA ASP A 108 -3.43 -7.58 6.64
C ASP A 108 -2.51 -7.97 7.81
N VAL A 109 -1.30 -8.42 7.46
CA VAL A 109 -0.26 -8.70 8.45
C VAL A 109 0.66 -7.49 8.52
N ARG A 110 0.44 -6.67 9.56
CA ARG A 110 1.28 -5.52 9.92
C ARG A 110 2.36 -5.91 10.91
#